data_AF-A0A2G8JP05-F1
#
_entry.id   AF-A0A2G8JP05-F1
#
_cell.length_a   1.000
_cell.length_b   1.000
_cell.length_c   1.000
_cell.angle_alpha   90.00
_cell.angle_beta   90.00
_cell.angle_gamma   90.00
#
_symmetry.space_group_name_H-M   'P 1'
#
loop_
_entity.id
_entity.type
_entity.pdbx_description
1 polymer ?
#
loop_
_entity_poly.entity_id
_entity_poly.type
_entity_poly.pdbx_seq_one_letter_code
_entity_poly.pdbx_strand_id
1 'polypeptide(L)'
;MSGGICTRVSTVYTWVRPNGEDASRIDRVYAPVSFKFSGCETLSCPLSDHDTVVARFVLPSIFPIGRGLWKLNCRILGEAEFRQGFETRYKGWQTLKPAFASTSQWWDDVKLRIKRYAIQYCVTRARRRREKFSKLCAEVKFGDPSAVIALQTYLDEKYHGARVRARVEAVVTLRFPVR
;
A
#
# COMPACT_ATOMS: atom_id res chain seq x y z
N MET A 1 -17.57 -12.10 13.09
CA MET A 1 -16.18 -12.62 12.95
C MET A 1 -15.41 -12.16 14.17
N SER A 2 -15.37 -13.02 15.18
CA SER A 2 -14.80 -12.72 16.49
C SER A 2 -13.28 -12.85 16.40
N GLY A 3 -12.57 -11.73 16.42
CA GLY A 3 -11.10 -11.71 16.40
C GLY A 3 -10.56 -12.09 17.78
N GLY A 4 -10.27 -13.37 17.99
CA GLY A 4 -9.54 -13.82 19.17
C GLY A 4 -8.05 -13.56 18.99
N ILE A 5 -7.47 -12.71 19.84
CA ILE A 5 -6.02 -12.55 19.95
C ILE A 5 -5.49 -13.76 20.73
N CYS A 6 -4.59 -14.56 20.14
CA CYS A 6 -3.88 -15.61 20.87
C CYS A 6 -2.80 -14.94 21.75
N THR A 7 -3.10 -14.72 23.03
CA THR A 7 -2.15 -14.12 23.99
C THR A 7 -1.39 -15.21 24.75
N ARG A 8 -0.44 -15.89 24.09
CA ARG A 8 0.62 -16.61 24.80
C ARG A 8 1.88 -15.76 24.76
N VAL A 9 2.30 -15.29 25.93
CA VAL A 9 3.24 -14.16 26.09
C VAL A 9 4.49 -14.65 26.82
N SER A 10 5.67 -14.33 26.27
CA SER A 10 6.93 -14.36 27.03
C SER A 10 6.83 -13.36 28.18
N THR A 11 7.04 -13.80 29.42
CA THR A 11 6.95 -12.92 30.61
C THR A 11 8.21 -12.07 30.81
N VAL A 12 9.19 -12.18 29.93
CA VAL A 12 10.44 -11.41 30.00
C VAL A 12 10.22 -9.98 29.52
N TYR A 13 10.89 -9.00 30.13
CA TYR A 13 10.93 -7.63 29.60
C TYR A 13 11.71 -7.62 28.30
N THR A 14 11.19 -6.93 27.28
CA THR A 14 11.86 -6.87 25.97
C THR A 14 12.66 -5.60 25.81
N TRP A 15 12.43 -4.62 26.69
CA TRP A 15 13.17 -3.38 26.75
C TRP A 15 13.56 -3.09 28.20
N VAL A 16 14.79 -2.67 28.40
CA VAL A 16 15.30 -2.22 29.71
C VAL A 16 16.02 -0.89 29.49
N ARG A 17 15.69 0.10 30.31
CA ARG A 17 16.39 1.39 30.29
C ARG A 17 17.88 1.16 30.55
N PRO A 18 18.81 1.84 29.85
CA PRO A 18 20.25 1.60 30.01
C PRO A 18 20.79 1.75 31.44
N ASN A 19 20.14 2.54 32.30
CA ASN A 19 20.49 2.71 33.70
C ASN A 19 19.84 1.66 34.64
N GLY A 20 19.04 0.73 34.10
CA GLY A 20 18.38 -0.35 34.82
C GLY A 20 17.14 0.04 35.63
N GLU A 21 16.71 1.30 35.61
CA GLU A 21 15.63 1.78 36.48
C GLU A 21 14.23 1.37 36.01
N ASP A 22 14.03 1.23 34.70
CA ASP A 22 12.76 0.87 34.10
C ASP A 22 12.90 -0.33 33.15
N ALA A 23 11.85 -1.14 33.07
CA ALA A 23 11.75 -2.22 32.09
C ALA A 23 10.31 -2.34 31.58
N SER A 24 10.14 -2.69 30.30
CA SER A 24 8.82 -2.79 29.68
C SER A 24 8.75 -3.88 28.60
N ARG A 25 7.52 -4.24 28.23
CA ARG A 25 7.21 -5.22 27.16
C ARG A 25 6.55 -4.49 25.99
N ILE A 26 7.35 -3.78 25.21
CA ILE A 26 6.86 -2.94 24.11
C ILE A 26 6.92 -3.65 22.75
N ASP A 27 7.73 -4.70 22.64
CA ASP A 27 7.90 -5.48 21.42
C ASP A 27 6.84 -6.58 21.34
N ARG A 28 5.98 -6.51 20.32
CA ARG A 28 4.82 -7.40 20.17
C ARG A 28 4.75 -7.97 18.76
N VAL A 29 4.54 -9.29 18.67
CA VAL A 29 4.29 -9.99 17.41
C VAL A 29 2.81 -10.34 17.31
N TYR A 30 2.15 -9.87 16.25
CA TYR A 30 0.76 -10.20 15.95
C TYR A 30 0.70 -11.12 14.74
N ALA A 31 -0.13 -12.16 14.81
CA ALA A 31 -0.36 -13.08 13.70
C ALA A 31 -1.86 -13.29 13.45
N PRO A 32 -2.27 -13.62 12.22
CA PRO A 32 -3.63 -14.04 11.93
C PRO A 32 -4.06 -15.25 12.76
N VAL A 33 -5.35 -15.35 13.11
CA VAL A 33 -5.92 -16.47 13.88
C VAL A 33 -5.71 -17.82 13.20
N SER A 34 -5.55 -17.84 11.87
CA SER A 34 -5.25 -19.04 11.10
C SER A 34 -3.84 -19.58 11.33
N PHE A 35 -2.94 -18.81 11.93
CA PHE A 35 -1.57 -19.22 12.21
C PHE A 35 -1.54 -19.89 13.58
N LYS A 36 -1.14 -21.17 13.63
CA LYS A 36 -1.06 -21.89 14.89
C LYS A 36 0.24 -21.50 15.59
N PHE A 37 0.13 -20.89 16.77
CA PHE A 37 1.31 -20.56 17.58
C PHE A 37 2.03 -21.85 18.02
N SER A 38 3.34 -21.89 17.85
CA SER A 38 4.18 -23.06 18.18
C SER A 38 5.25 -22.78 19.24
N GLY A 39 5.52 -21.51 19.55
CA GLY A 39 6.43 -21.14 20.62
C GLY A 39 6.91 -19.69 20.52
N CYS A 40 7.43 -19.17 21.61
CA CYS A 40 8.15 -17.90 21.63
C CYS A 40 9.33 -17.95 22.59
N GLU A 41 10.35 -17.18 22.30
CA GLU A 41 11.50 -16.96 23.18
C GLU A 41 11.97 -15.51 23.07
N THR A 42 12.64 -15.05 24.11
CA THR A 42 13.31 -13.76 24.16
C THR A 42 14.81 -14.03 24.20
N LEU A 43 15.55 -13.49 23.22
CA LEU A 43 16.98 -13.67 23.10
C LEU A 43 17.69 -12.37 23.46
N SER A 44 18.70 -12.46 24.32
CA SER A 44 19.46 -11.29 24.72
C SER A 44 20.17 -10.66 23.53
N CYS A 45 20.06 -9.34 23.39
CA CYS A 45 20.75 -8.58 22.35
C CYS A 45 21.71 -7.58 23.01
N PRO A 46 22.97 -7.95 23.28
CA PRO A 46 23.90 -7.11 24.06
C PRO A 46 24.29 -5.79 23.36
N LEU A 47 23.88 -5.61 22.10
CA LEU A 47 24.14 -4.40 21.31
C LEU A 47 22.92 -3.45 21.28
N SER A 48 21.86 -3.74 22.03
CA SER A 48 20.64 -2.93 22.10
C SER A 48 20.11 -2.91 23.54
N ASP A 49 19.36 -1.86 23.87
CA ASP A 49 18.49 -1.76 25.04
C ASP A 49 17.20 -2.59 24.90
N HIS A 50 17.03 -3.27 23.76
CA HIS A 50 15.97 -4.22 23.51
C HIS A 50 16.50 -5.65 23.34
N ASP A 51 15.82 -6.61 23.95
CA ASP A 51 15.98 -8.03 23.65
C ASP A 51 15.14 -8.44 22.43
N THR A 52 15.63 -9.42 21.68
CA THR A 52 14.95 -9.91 20.48
C THR A 52 13.78 -10.82 20.86
N VAL A 53 12.60 -10.56 20.31
CA VAL A 53 11.44 -11.44 20.43
C VAL A 53 11.35 -12.37 19.23
N VAL A 54 11.44 -13.67 19.46
CA VAL A 54 11.24 -14.69 18.43
C VAL A 54 9.91 -15.39 18.68
N ALA A 55 9.02 -15.39 17.68
CA ALA A 55 7.77 -16.10 17.71
C ALA A 55 7.70 -17.08 16.53
N ARG A 56 7.31 -18.32 16.80
CA ARG A 56 7.23 -19.40 15.82
C ARG A 56 5.78 -19.75 15.57
N PHE A 57 5.40 -19.85 14.30
CA PHE A 57 4.03 -20.20 13.90
C PHE A 57 4.06 -21.35 12.89
N VAL A 58 3.12 -22.28 13.04
CA VAL A 58 2.77 -23.25 12.00
C VAL A 58 1.74 -22.61 11.10
N LEU A 59 2.12 -22.46 9.83
CA LEU A 59 1.28 -21.88 8.80
C LEU A 59 0.18 -22.86 8.38
N PRO A 60 -1.03 -22.38 8.02
CA PRO A 60 -2.05 -23.24 7.44
C PRO A 60 -1.56 -23.80 6.10
N SER A 61 -1.94 -25.05 5.79
CA SER A 61 -1.62 -25.70 4.51
C SER A 61 -2.31 -25.03 3.31
N ILE A 62 -3.40 -24.29 3.57
CA ILE A 62 -4.16 -23.56 2.56
C ILE A 62 -4.20 -22.09 2.95
N PHE A 63 -3.68 -21.24 2.07
CA PHE A 63 -3.88 -19.80 2.13
C PHE A 63 -4.99 -19.43 1.15
N PRO A 64 -6.21 -19.10 1.62
CA PRO A 64 -7.21 -18.60 0.71
C PRO A 64 -6.69 -17.30 0.09
N ILE A 65 -6.48 -17.31 -1.22
CA ILE A 65 -6.15 -16.11 -1.98
C ILE A 65 -7.40 -15.24 -1.96
N GLY A 66 -7.49 -14.35 -0.97
CA GLY A 66 -8.56 -13.38 -0.89
C GLY A 66 -8.52 -12.38 -2.05
N ARG A 67 -9.41 -11.39 -2.03
CA ARG A 67 -9.51 -10.33 -3.06
C ARG A 67 -8.25 -9.42 -3.17
N GLY A 68 -7.17 -9.77 -2.45
CA GLY A 68 -5.97 -8.95 -2.28
C GLY A 68 -6.23 -7.74 -1.39
N LEU A 69 -5.15 -7.18 -0.84
CA LEU A 69 -5.21 -5.87 -0.20
C LEU A 69 -5.30 -4.80 -1.29
N TRP A 70 -6.31 -3.94 -1.21
CA TRP A 70 -6.32 -2.74 -2.04
C TRP A 70 -5.17 -1.83 -1.65
N LYS A 71 -4.36 -1.43 -2.64
CA LYS A 71 -3.27 -0.46 -2.48
C LYS A 71 -3.60 0.80 -3.26
N LEU A 72 -3.40 1.95 -2.63
CA LEU A 72 -3.54 3.25 -3.30
C LEU A 72 -2.49 3.36 -4.42
N ASN A 73 -2.93 3.78 -5.60
CA ASN A 73 -2.00 4.15 -6.66
C ASN A 73 -1.38 5.52 -6.34
N CYS A 74 -0.24 5.56 -5.66
CA CYS A 74 0.38 6.80 -5.20
C CYS A 74 0.74 7.79 -6.32
N ARG A 75 0.78 7.36 -7.59
CA ARG A 75 0.99 8.28 -8.72
C ARG A 75 -0.10 9.33 -8.83
N ILE A 76 -1.34 9.03 -8.40
CA ILE A 76 -2.44 10.01 -8.45
C ILE A 76 -2.26 11.17 -7.46
N LEU A 77 -1.41 11.01 -6.45
CA LEU A 77 -1.16 12.07 -5.47
C LEU A 77 -0.43 13.27 -6.10
N GLY A 78 0.29 13.07 -7.20
CA GLY A 78 0.93 14.14 -7.97
C GLY A 78 -0.02 14.86 -8.94
N GLU A 79 -1.25 14.38 -9.13
CA GLU A 79 -2.18 14.93 -10.12
C GLU A 79 -3.01 16.07 -9.50
N ALA A 80 -2.91 17.28 -10.05
CA ALA A 80 -3.60 18.47 -9.52
C ALA A 80 -5.13 18.27 -9.43
N GLU A 81 -5.73 17.64 -10.45
CA GLU A 81 -7.17 17.33 -10.46
C GLU A 81 -7.57 16.40 -9.30
N PHE A 82 -6.75 15.39 -9.00
CA PHE A 82 -7.00 14.50 -7.86
C PHE A 82 -6.88 15.26 -6.54
N ARG A 83 -5.84 16.08 -6.37
CA ARG A 83 -5.60 16.86 -5.15
C ARG A 83 -6.75 17.83 -4.87
N GLN A 84 -7.14 18.63 -5.86
CA GLN A 84 -8.23 19.59 -5.72
C GLN A 84 -9.55 18.88 -5.46
N GLY A 85 -9.84 17.81 -6.21
CA GLY A 85 -11.06 17.03 -6.03
C GLY A 85 -11.12 16.30 -4.68
N PHE A 86 -9.97 15.89 -4.14
CA PHE A 86 -9.84 15.34 -2.79
C PHE A 86 -10.10 16.41 -1.74
N GLU A 87 -9.45 17.58 -1.84
CA GLU A 87 -9.55 18.66 -0.86
C GLU A 87 -10.99 19.13 -0.69
N THR A 88 -11.70 19.37 -1.79
CA THR A 88 -13.12 19.76 -1.78
C THR A 88 -13.99 18.72 -1.08
N ARG A 89 -13.77 17.43 -1.41
CA ARG A 89 -14.54 16.33 -0.79
C ARG A 89 -14.21 16.15 0.68
N TYR A 90 -12.94 16.24 1.04
CA TYR A 90 -12.48 16.08 2.41
C TYR A 90 -13.04 17.17 3.32
N LYS A 91 -13.04 18.44 2.87
CA LYS A 91 -13.74 19.54 3.56
C LYS A 91 -15.21 19.20 3.80
N GLY A 92 -15.90 18.67 2.78
CA GLY A 92 -17.28 18.20 2.92
C GLY A 92 -17.46 17.01 3.86
N TRP A 93 -16.49 16.12 4.00
CA TRP A 93 -16.58 14.99 4.96
C TRP A 93 -16.28 15.42 6.38
N GLN A 94 -15.49 16.48 6.58
CA GLN A 94 -15.25 17.05 7.90
C GLN A 94 -16.53 17.63 8.53
N THR A 95 -17.42 18.22 7.72
CA THR A 95 -18.70 18.76 8.23
C THR A 95 -19.64 17.66 8.75
N LEU A 96 -19.44 16.41 8.33
CA LEU A 96 -20.24 15.26 8.79
C LEU A 96 -19.77 14.71 10.14
N LYS A 97 -18.62 15.15 10.67
CA LYS A 97 -18.05 14.62 11.92
C LYS A 97 -19.02 14.61 13.11
N PRO A 98 -19.86 15.65 13.34
CA PRO A 98 -20.82 15.65 14.44
C PRO A 98 -21.91 14.55 14.36
N ALA A 99 -22.11 13.94 13.19
CA ALA A 99 -23.12 12.90 12.98
C ALA A 99 -22.67 11.49 13.43
N PHE A 100 -21.43 11.35 13.93
CA PHE A 100 -20.87 10.06 14.36
C PHE A 100 -20.75 9.98 15.87
N ALA A 101 -20.96 8.78 16.43
CA ALA A 101 -20.88 8.57 17.87
C ALA A 101 -19.45 8.74 18.44
N SER A 102 -18.42 8.59 17.60
CA SER A 102 -17.03 8.82 18.00
C SER A 102 -16.15 9.25 16.83
N THR A 103 -15.02 9.87 17.16
CA THR A 103 -13.99 10.23 16.17
C THR A 103 -13.44 8.98 15.44
N SER A 104 -13.35 7.84 16.12
CA SER A 104 -12.89 6.58 15.50
C SER A 104 -13.86 6.12 14.41
N GLN A 105 -15.16 6.11 14.71
CA GLN A 105 -16.20 5.70 13.76
C GLN A 105 -16.24 6.62 12.54
N TRP A 106 -16.15 7.93 12.76
CA TRP A 106 -16.04 8.91 11.68
C TRP A 106 -14.81 8.64 10.80
N TRP A 107 -13.65 8.38 11.42
CA TRP A 107 -12.41 8.14 10.68
C TRP A 107 -12.46 6.87 9.83
N ASP A 108 -13.12 5.80 10.30
CA ASP A 108 -13.29 4.58 9.53
C ASP A 108 -14.20 4.79 8.30
N ASP A 109 -15.25 5.60 8.41
CA ASP A 109 -16.07 6.00 7.27
C ASP A 109 -15.29 6.86 6.27
N VAL A 110 -14.52 7.84 6.76
CA VAL A 110 -13.67 8.70 5.92
C VAL A 110 -12.66 7.88 5.12
N LYS A 111 -11.98 6.88 5.73
CA LYS A 111 -11.06 5.99 4.99
C LYS A 111 -11.76 5.27 3.83
N LEU A 112 -13.00 4.82 4.02
CA LEU A 112 -13.78 4.17 2.95
C LEU A 112 -14.12 5.15 1.83
N ARG A 113 -14.47 6.40 2.16
CA ARG A 113 -14.72 7.46 1.17
C ARG A 113 -13.46 7.80 0.37
N ILE A 114 -12.30 7.91 1.03
CA ILE A 114 -11.01 8.13 0.38
C ILE A 114 -10.74 7.00 -0.64
N LYS A 115 -10.89 5.74 -0.20
CA LYS A 115 -10.73 4.58 -1.08
C LYS A 115 -11.66 4.63 -2.29
N ARG A 116 -12.96 4.88 -2.07
CA ARG A 116 -13.95 4.97 -3.15
C ARG A 116 -13.59 6.08 -4.15
N TYR A 117 -13.23 7.26 -3.65
CA TYR A 117 -12.84 8.37 -4.50
C TYR A 117 -11.59 8.06 -5.33
N ALA A 118 -10.54 7.50 -4.72
CA ALA A 118 -9.33 7.10 -5.43
C ALA A 118 -9.60 6.07 -6.54
N ILE A 119 -10.48 5.09 -6.27
CA ILE A 119 -10.89 4.10 -7.26
C ILE A 119 -11.65 4.76 -8.42
N GLN A 120 -12.67 5.58 -8.11
CA GLN A 120 -13.46 6.29 -9.12
C GLN A 120 -12.59 7.19 -9.98
N TYR A 121 -11.66 7.93 -9.37
CA TYR A 121 -10.70 8.75 -10.09
C TYR A 121 -9.86 7.92 -11.06
N CYS A 122 -9.31 6.79 -10.60
CA CYS A 122 -8.51 5.91 -11.45
C CYS A 122 -9.32 5.29 -12.60
N VAL A 123 -10.58 4.93 -12.37
CA VAL A 123 -11.48 4.42 -13.41
C VAL A 123 -11.76 5.48 -14.47
N THR A 124 -12.13 6.70 -14.05
CA THR A 124 -12.35 7.84 -14.96
C THR A 124 -11.09 8.19 -15.73
N ARG A 125 -9.94 8.24 -15.04
CA ARG A 125 -8.62 8.46 -15.66
C ARG A 125 -8.31 7.40 -16.71
N ALA A 126 -8.55 6.13 -16.42
CA ALA A 126 -8.34 5.04 -17.37
C ALA A 126 -9.26 5.15 -18.58
N ARG A 127 -10.51 5.57 -18.38
CA ARG A 127 -11.47 5.82 -19.46
C ARG A 127 -11.00 6.96 -20.37
N ARG A 128 -10.67 8.14 -19.82
CA ARG A 128 -10.15 9.29 -20.57
C ARG A 128 -8.90 8.93 -21.38
N ARG A 129 -8.02 8.09 -20.84
CA ARG A 129 -6.82 7.59 -21.56
C ARG A 129 -7.18 6.72 -22.76
N ARG A 130 -8.19 5.84 -22.64
CA ARG A 130 -8.68 5.05 -23.77
C ARG A 130 -9.34 5.91 -24.84
N GLU A 131 -10.13 6.89 -24.43
CA GLU A 131 -10.76 7.86 -25.34
C GLU A 131 -9.70 8.67 -26.10
N LYS A 132 -8.69 9.20 -25.40
CA LYS A 132 -7.54 9.91 -26.01
C LYS A 132 -6.82 9.01 -27.03
N PHE A 133 -6.54 7.76 -26.67
CA PHE A 133 -5.90 6.81 -27.57
C PHE A 133 -6.74 6.54 -28.82
N SER A 134 -8.04 6.29 -28.66
CA SER A 134 -8.96 6.05 -29.78
C SER A 134 -9.03 7.26 -30.72
N LYS A 135 -9.03 8.48 -30.17
CA LYS A 135 -9.03 9.72 -30.95
C LYS A 135 -7.74 9.87 -31.76
N LEU A 136 -6.58 9.70 -31.12
CA LEU A 136 -5.28 9.76 -31.81
C LEU A 136 -5.17 8.72 -32.92
N CYS A 137 -5.62 7.49 -32.69
CA CYS A 137 -5.63 6.46 -33.73
C CYS A 137 -6.55 6.81 -34.91
N ALA A 138 -7.65 7.53 -34.68
CA ALA A 138 -8.51 8.01 -35.76
C ALA A 138 -7.83 9.11 -36.56
N GLU A 139 -7.27 10.13 -35.90
CA GLU A 139 -6.59 11.27 -36.54
C GLU A 139 -5.38 10.82 -37.38
N VAL A 140 -4.61 9.83 -36.91
CA VAL A 140 -3.50 9.23 -37.68
C VAL A 140 -3.99 8.59 -38.98
N LYS A 141 -5.16 7.95 -39.00
CA LYS A 141 -5.72 7.36 -40.24
C LYS A 141 -6.07 8.42 -41.29
N PHE A 142 -6.34 9.64 -40.86
CA PHE A 142 -6.61 10.78 -41.73
C PHE A 142 -5.35 11.59 -42.09
N GLY A 143 -4.17 11.10 -41.71
CA GLY A 143 -2.89 11.66 -42.14
C GLY A 143 -2.42 12.89 -41.38
N ASP A 144 -2.95 13.17 -40.18
CA ASP A 144 -2.46 14.28 -39.34
C ASP A 144 -1.07 13.96 -38.75
N PRO A 145 0.02 14.65 -39.17
CA PRO A 145 1.36 14.40 -38.64
C PRO A 145 1.50 14.70 -37.14
N SER A 146 0.72 15.65 -36.62
CA SER A 146 0.71 15.99 -35.20
C SER A 146 0.15 14.84 -34.36
N ALA A 147 -0.91 14.19 -34.85
CA ALA A 147 -1.50 13.02 -34.22
C ALA A 147 -0.54 11.83 -34.18
N VAL A 148 0.32 11.65 -35.21
CA VAL A 148 1.36 10.61 -35.22
C VAL A 148 2.36 10.81 -34.09
N ILE A 149 2.87 12.03 -33.93
CA ILE A 149 3.83 12.38 -32.86
C ILE A 149 3.19 12.20 -31.47
N ALA A 150 1.94 12.65 -31.32
CA ALA A 150 1.20 12.50 -30.07
C ALA A 150 0.88 11.04 -29.73
N LEU A 151 0.58 10.20 -30.73
CA LEU A 151 0.37 8.76 -30.55
C LEU A 151 1.66 8.05 -30.15
N GLN A 152 2.78 8.38 -30.80
CA GLN A 152 4.10 7.84 -30.47
C GLN A 152 4.46 8.14 -29.01
N THR A 153 4.33 9.41 -28.60
CA THR A 153 4.58 9.85 -27.23
C THR A 153 3.71 9.09 -26.21
N TYR A 154 2.42 8.90 -26.52
CA TYR A 154 1.51 8.14 -25.65
C TYR A 154 1.91 6.66 -25.52
N LEU A 155 2.35 6.03 -26.61
CA LEU A 155 2.81 4.66 -26.60
C LEU A 155 4.10 4.52 -25.77
N ASP A 156 5.05 5.44 -25.90
CA ASP A 156 6.31 5.43 -25.15
C ASP A 156 6.07 5.48 -23.63
N GLU A 157 5.16 6.35 -23.17
CA GLU A 157 4.75 6.39 -21.75
C GLU A 157 4.15 5.05 -21.28
N LYS A 158 3.36 4.40 -22.14
CA LYS A 158 2.73 3.10 -21.87
C LYS A 158 3.75 1.97 -21.78
N TYR A 159 4.72 1.96 -22.70
CA TYR A 159 5.82 0.99 -22.74
C TYR A 159 6.70 1.13 -21.52
N HIS A 160 7.10 2.35 -21.13
CA HIS A 160 7.87 2.57 -19.90
C HIS A 160 7.12 2.03 -18.67
N GLY A 161 5.82 2.33 -18.55
CA GLY A 161 5.00 1.79 -17.46
C GLY A 161 4.91 0.25 -17.46
N ALA A 162 4.87 -0.39 -18.63
CA ALA A 162 4.87 -1.85 -18.76
C ALA A 162 6.21 -2.46 -18.36
N ARG A 163 7.34 -1.87 -18.79
CA ARG A 163 8.70 -2.30 -18.42
C ARG A 163 8.93 -2.26 -16.92
N VAL A 164 8.49 -1.20 -16.25
CA VAL A 164 8.57 -1.07 -14.78
C VAL A 164 7.79 -2.19 -14.09
N ARG A 165 6.56 -2.49 -14.53
CA ARG A 165 5.73 -3.57 -13.94
C ARG A 165 6.31 -4.96 -14.19
N ALA A 166 6.88 -5.17 -15.38
CA ALA A 166 7.56 -6.40 -15.75
C ALA A 166 8.96 -6.53 -15.14
N ARG A 167 9.44 -5.51 -14.40
CA ARG A 167 10.80 -5.42 -13.84
C ARG A 167 11.92 -5.53 -14.89
N VAL A 168 11.62 -5.19 -16.14
CA VAL A 168 12.56 -5.34 -17.28
C VAL A 168 13.69 -4.31 -17.22
N GLU A 169 13.46 -3.13 -16.63
CA GLU A 169 14.52 -2.12 -16.46
C GLU A 169 15.61 -2.53 -15.46
N ALA A 170 15.34 -3.47 -14.55
CA ALA A 170 16.35 -3.97 -13.61
C ALA A 170 17.38 -4.93 -14.26
N VAL A 171 17.13 -5.38 -15.50
CA VAL A 171 18.02 -6.34 -16.19
C VAL A 171 19.16 -5.64 -16.95
N VAL A 172 19.01 -4.36 -17.31
CA VAL A 172 20.03 -3.62 -18.09
C VAL A 172 21.19 -3.13 -17.21
N THR A 173 20.97 -2.97 -15.90
CA THR A 173 21.99 -2.52 -14.94
C THR A 173 22.82 -3.65 -14.30
N LEU A 174 22.55 -4.92 -14.62
CA LEU A 174 23.36 -6.07 -14.18
C LEU A 174 24.35 -6.52 -15.27
N ARG A 175 25.01 -5.57 -15.95
CA ARG A 175 26.28 -5.91 -16.60
C ARG A 175 27.32 -6.03 -15.49
N PHE A 176 27.57 -7.26 -15.07
CA PHE A 176 28.68 -7.61 -14.19
C PHE A 176 29.98 -6.99 -14.73
N PRO A 177 30.80 -6.33 -13.90
CA PRO A 177 32.16 -6.02 -14.30
C PRO A 177 32.87 -7.36 -14.50
N VAL A 178 33.25 -7.63 -15.74
CA VAL A 178 34.19 -8.70 -16.07
C VAL A 178 35.48 -8.35 -15.31
N ARG A 179 35.83 -9.17 -14.32
CA ARG A 179 37.17 -9.18 -13.74
C ARG A 179 38.11 -9.92 -14.68
#